data_AF-A0A421EAB0-F1
#
_entry.id   AF-A0A421EAB0-F1
#
_cell.length_a   1.000
_cell.length_b   1.000
_cell.length_c   1.000
_cell.angle_alpha   90.00
_cell.angle_beta   90.00
_cell.angle_gamma   90.00
#
_symmetry.space_group_name_H-M   'P 1'
#
loop_
_entity.id
_entity.type
_entity.pdbx_description
1 polymer ?
#
loop_
_entity_poly.entity_id
_entity_poly.type
_entity_poly.pdbx_seq_one_letter_code
_entity_poly.pdbx_strand_id
1 'polypeptide(L)'
;MTARVGAAMDIRYGTTVEAFVRYVTDLGLDHVEFKREYLAGHPDTPGPRAVRELCERYDVSVTYHAPFRDWNTGSYDEVVRQDSVERVKRTLDDAADAGAEAVVVHGGSVPERYPEWVHEQAWESAKRSLAECAEYAQLVGVPLCLENQPFDETTRRYTTTPDDLAALLESVDVIPEYLGVTLDVGHAKVTGEDWRDFVDRFGDRIRVCHLHDNDGTADQHDPLSAPEPLIDAIPADCFVFEMKSVADVAACTDGDAPLPETGVPGDD
;
A
#
# COMPACT_ATOMS: atom_id res chain seq x y z
N MET A 1 -2.93 11.97 -17.65
CA MET A 1 -1.56 11.43 -17.83
C MET A 1 -1.70 9.94 -18.06
N THR A 2 -0.73 9.25 -18.66
CA THR A 2 -0.73 7.78 -18.69
C THR A 2 -0.52 7.28 -17.26
N ALA A 3 -1.28 6.28 -16.82
CA ALA A 3 -1.09 5.68 -15.50
C ALA A 3 0.31 5.06 -15.39
N ARG A 4 0.89 5.12 -14.20
CA ARG A 4 2.19 4.52 -13.89
C ARG A 4 2.00 3.07 -13.47
N VAL A 5 2.88 2.18 -13.88
CA VAL A 5 2.79 0.74 -13.57
C VAL A 5 4.10 0.27 -12.99
N GLY A 6 4.03 -0.46 -11.88
CA GLY A 6 5.18 -0.76 -11.04
C GLY A 6 5.03 -1.99 -10.18
N ALA A 7 5.94 -2.13 -9.22
CA ALA A 7 5.91 -3.23 -8.26
C ALA A 7 6.30 -2.77 -6.85
N ALA A 8 5.73 -3.43 -5.85
CA ALA A 8 6.06 -3.20 -4.45
C ALA A 8 7.30 -4.00 -4.05
N MET A 9 8.18 -3.35 -3.28
CA MET A 9 9.35 -4.00 -2.72
C MET A 9 9.00 -4.70 -1.41
N ASP A 10 9.11 -6.02 -1.39
CA ASP A 10 8.85 -6.83 -0.20
C ASP A 10 10.13 -7.13 0.60
N ILE A 11 10.02 -7.22 1.93
CA ILE A 11 11.12 -7.56 2.84
C ILE A 11 11.85 -8.85 2.46
N ARG A 12 11.15 -9.82 1.84
CA ARG A 12 11.71 -11.12 1.42
C ARG A 12 12.67 -11.03 0.25
N TYR A 13 12.66 -9.95 -0.53
CA TYR A 13 13.47 -9.89 -1.76
C TYR A 13 14.97 -9.80 -1.45
N GLY A 14 15.37 -9.24 -0.31
CA GLY A 14 16.78 -9.19 0.12
C GLY A 14 17.74 -8.49 -0.85
N THR A 15 17.22 -7.81 -1.86
CA THR A 15 17.98 -7.01 -2.83
C THR A 15 18.05 -5.56 -2.36
N THR A 16 18.98 -4.76 -2.87
CA THR A 16 19.06 -3.33 -2.53
C THR A 16 18.00 -2.52 -3.28
N VAL A 17 17.68 -1.33 -2.77
CA VAL A 17 16.72 -0.41 -3.43
C VAL A 17 17.11 -0.12 -4.88
N GLU A 18 18.39 0.19 -5.16
CA GLU A 18 18.84 0.48 -6.53
C GLU A 18 18.76 -0.75 -7.45
N ALA A 19 19.08 -1.95 -6.93
CA ALA A 19 18.97 -3.18 -7.70
C ALA A 19 17.50 -3.51 -8.05
N PHE A 20 16.58 -3.26 -7.12
CA PHE A 20 15.14 -3.42 -7.38
C PHE A 20 14.60 -2.39 -8.36
N VAL A 21 14.96 -1.11 -8.21
CA VAL A 21 14.57 -0.05 -9.17
C VAL A 21 15.04 -0.41 -10.57
N ARG A 22 16.31 -0.83 -10.72
CA ARG A 22 16.83 -1.28 -12.01
C ARG A 22 16.04 -2.47 -12.57
N TYR A 23 15.75 -3.46 -11.74
CA TYR A 23 14.97 -4.63 -12.14
C TYR A 23 13.57 -4.25 -12.66
N VAL A 24 12.87 -3.39 -11.94
CA VAL A 24 11.56 -2.87 -12.34
C VAL A 24 11.64 -2.14 -13.68
N THR A 25 12.65 -1.27 -13.88
CA THR A 25 12.82 -0.60 -15.18
C THR A 25 13.22 -1.54 -16.30
N ASP A 26 14.00 -2.59 -16.03
CA ASP A 26 14.40 -3.59 -17.02
C ASP A 26 13.18 -4.44 -17.48
N LEU A 27 12.15 -4.57 -16.65
CA LEU A 27 10.85 -5.15 -17.02
C LEU A 27 9.96 -4.20 -17.84
N GLY A 28 10.38 -2.95 -18.03
CA GLY A 28 9.60 -1.93 -18.75
C GLY A 28 8.55 -1.23 -17.89
N LEU A 29 8.64 -1.35 -16.56
CA LEU A 29 7.78 -0.67 -15.60
C LEU A 29 8.39 0.68 -15.19
N ASP A 30 7.56 1.61 -14.69
CA ASP A 30 7.95 3.00 -14.43
C ASP A 30 7.51 3.52 -13.04
N HIS A 31 7.23 2.58 -12.12
CA HIS A 31 6.83 2.88 -10.75
C HIS A 31 7.39 1.88 -9.73
N VAL A 32 7.68 2.33 -8.53
CA VAL A 32 8.07 1.48 -7.40
C VAL A 32 7.29 1.86 -6.15
N GLU A 33 6.87 0.87 -5.38
CA GLU A 33 6.34 1.11 -4.05
C GLU A 33 7.30 0.57 -2.99
N PHE A 34 7.67 1.38 -2.00
CA PHE A 34 8.49 0.93 -0.87
C PHE A 34 7.68 0.73 0.39
N LYS A 35 7.61 -0.53 0.86
CA LYS A 35 7.03 -0.86 2.15
C LYS A 35 7.97 -0.50 3.29
N ARG A 36 7.47 0.16 4.32
CA ARG A 36 8.30 0.62 5.45
C ARG A 36 8.94 -0.51 6.23
N GLU A 37 8.33 -1.69 6.24
CA GLU A 37 8.92 -2.91 6.80
C GLU A 37 10.26 -3.25 6.13
N TYR A 38 10.33 -3.20 4.78
CA TYR A 38 11.59 -3.45 4.07
C TYR A 38 12.64 -2.39 4.45
N LEU A 39 12.27 -1.10 4.39
CA LEU A 39 13.19 0.00 4.67
C LEU A 39 13.74 -0.03 6.10
N ALA A 40 12.94 -0.51 7.06
CA ALA A 40 13.38 -0.68 8.44
C ALA A 40 14.28 -1.92 8.63
N GLY A 41 14.12 -2.96 7.82
CA GLY A 41 14.79 -4.25 7.98
C GLY A 41 16.07 -4.44 7.18
N HIS A 42 16.21 -3.79 6.02
CA HIS A 42 17.38 -3.97 5.15
C HIS A 42 18.58 -3.13 5.66
N PRO A 43 19.80 -3.70 5.74
CA PRO A 43 20.97 -2.99 6.30
C PRO A 43 21.41 -1.79 5.45
N ASP A 44 21.22 -1.87 4.14
CA ASP A 44 21.62 -0.85 3.17
C ASP A 44 20.43 0.01 2.69
N THR A 45 19.54 0.41 3.60
CA THR A 45 18.42 1.28 3.25
C THR A 45 18.88 2.72 2.97
N PRO A 46 18.63 3.27 1.78
CA PRO A 46 18.91 4.68 1.50
C PRO A 46 17.94 5.60 2.26
N GLY A 47 18.42 6.81 2.59
CA GLY A 47 17.54 7.88 3.06
C GLY A 47 16.61 8.40 1.95
N PRO A 48 15.50 9.08 2.27
CA PRO A 48 14.47 9.46 1.31
C PRO A 48 14.98 10.35 0.16
N ARG A 49 15.94 11.24 0.43
CA ARG A 49 16.55 12.06 -0.64
C ARG A 49 17.39 11.24 -1.63
N ALA A 50 18.04 10.18 -1.16
CA ALA A 50 18.76 9.28 -2.04
C ALA A 50 17.78 8.41 -2.86
N VAL A 51 16.62 8.06 -2.28
CA VAL A 51 15.51 7.46 -3.05
C VAL A 51 15.06 8.39 -4.17
N ARG A 52 14.84 9.67 -3.87
CA ARG A 52 14.51 10.67 -4.89
C ARG A 52 15.53 10.74 -6.02
N GLU A 53 16.82 10.84 -5.69
CA GLU A 53 17.90 10.88 -6.68
C GLU A 53 17.96 9.61 -7.55
N LEU A 54 17.62 8.45 -6.98
CA LEU A 54 17.49 7.20 -7.73
C LEU A 54 16.27 7.25 -8.65
N CYS A 55 15.10 7.64 -8.15
CA CYS A 55 13.88 7.77 -8.95
C CYS A 55 14.07 8.72 -10.15
N GLU A 56 14.69 9.89 -9.93
CA GLU A 56 15.02 10.84 -11.00
C GLU A 56 16.04 10.28 -12.01
N ARG A 57 17.00 9.46 -11.56
CA ARG A 57 18.02 8.83 -12.44
C ARG A 57 17.41 7.77 -13.35
N TYR A 58 16.48 7.00 -12.84
CA TYR A 58 15.85 5.87 -13.53
C TYR A 58 14.53 6.24 -14.22
N ASP A 59 14.07 7.50 -14.08
CA ASP A 59 12.78 7.99 -14.57
C ASP A 59 11.58 7.15 -14.08
N VAL A 60 11.62 6.79 -12.78
CA VAL A 60 10.55 6.05 -12.10
C VAL A 60 9.87 6.93 -11.07
N SER A 61 8.56 6.74 -10.93
CA SER A 61 7.78 7.34 -9.84
C SER A 61 7.79 6.44 -8.59
N VAL A 62 7.39 6.98 -7.43
CA VAL A 62 7.43 6.23 -6.16
C VAL A 62 6.21 6.47 -5.28
N THR A 63 5.68 5.40 -4.68
CA THR A 63 4.78 5.45 -3.51
C THR A 63 5.45 4.79 -2.31
N TYR A 64 4.89 5.05 -1.12
CA TYR A 64 5.29 4.36 0.10
C TYR A 64 4.10 3.64 0.71
N HIS A 65 4.34 2.47 1.28
CA HIS A 65 3.36 1.81 2.13
C HIS A 65 3.72 2.02 3.60
N ALA A 66 2.83 2.67 4.35
CA ALA A 66 3.00 2.87 5.78
C ALA A 66 3.06 1.51 6.50
N PRO A 67 3.78 1.41 7.64
CA PRO A 67 3.96 0.12 8.29
C PRO A 67 2.64 -0.31 8.93
N PHE A 68 2.34 -1.60 8.77
CA PHE A 68 1.11 -2.22 9.26
C PHE A 68 1.37 -3.52 10.03
N ARG A 69 2.58 -4.10 9.89
CA ARG A 69 3.01 -5.21 10.73
C ARG A 69 3.48 -4.66 12.07
N ASP A 70 2.94 -5.20 13.16
CA ASP A 70 3.15 -4.75 14.55
C ASP A 70 2.56 -3.37 14.91
N TRP A 71 2.01 -2.64 13.93
CA TRP A 71 1.37 -1.33 14.11
C TRP A 71 -0.12 -1.40 13.77
N ASN A 72 -0.93 -0.65 14.52
CA ASN A 72 -2.37 -0.68 14.36
C ASN A 72 -2.99 0.70 14.66
N THR A 73 -3.36 1.41 13.60
CA THR A 73 -4.05 2.70 13.64
C THR A 73 -5.45 2.61 14.27
N GLY A 74 -6.06 1.42 14.29
CA GLY A 74 -7.32 1.10 14.94
C GLY A 74 -7.17 0.51 16.34
N SER A 75 -5.97 0.52 16.95
CA SER A 75 -5.78 -0.05 18.28
C SER A 75 -6.66 0.64 19.33
N TYR A 76 -7.37 -0.15 20.14
CA TYR A 76 -8.10 0.34 21.31
C TYR A 76 -7.16 0.76 22.46
N ASP A 77 -5.90 0.29 22.44
CA ASP A 77 -4.84 0.79 23.32
C ASP A 77 -4.27 2.09 22.73
N GLU A 78 -4.42 3.18 23.49
CA GLU A 78 -4.06 4.54 23.06
C GLU A 78 -2.55 4.71 22.83
N VAL A 79 -1.68 4.00 23.56
CA VAL A 79 -0.23 4.09 23.36
C VAL A 79 0.14 3.47 22.01
N VAL A 80 -0.38 2.26 21.74
CA VAL A 80 -0.16 1.58 20.45
C VAL A 80 -0.72 2.41 19.30
N ARG A 81 -1.89 3.02 19.48
CA ARG A 81 -2.52 3.88 18.48
C ARG A 81 -1.66 5.09 18.14
N GLN A 82 -1.21 5.84 19.15
CA GLN A 82 -0.38 7.04 18.97
C GLN A 82 0.95 6.72 18.30
N ASP A 83 1.61 5.64 18.73
CA ASP A 83 2.86 5.23 18.11
C ASP A 83 2.64 4.83 16.64
N SER A 84 1.53 4.16 16.32
CA SER A 84 1.17 3.81 14.95
C SER A 84 0.93 5.05 14.08
N VAL A 85 0.20 6.05 14.58
CA VAL A 85 -0.01 7.34 13.91
C VAL A 85 1.33 8.05 13.64
N GLU A 86 2.22 8.07 14.63
CA GLU A 86 3.55 8.67 14.49
C GLU A 86 4.39 7.95 13.41
N ARG A 87 4.25 6.63 13.25
CA ARG A 87 4.91 5.90 12.15
C ARG A 87 4.37 6.27 10.78
N VAL A 88 3.06 6.46 10.65
CA VAL A 88 2.45 6.94 9.40
C VAL A 88 2.95 8.35 9.08
N LYS A 89 2.97 9.27 10.05
CA LYS A 89 3.47 10.65 9.87
C LYS A 89 4.92 10.69 9.43
N ARG A 90 5.80 9.90 10.04
CA ARG A 90 7.20 9.76 9.58
C ARG A 90 7.32 9.17 8.18
N THR A 91 6.38 8.35 7.76
CA THR A 91 6.35 7.81 6.39
C THR A 91 5.94 8.88 5.40
N LEU A 92 4.98 9.75 5.77
CA LEU A 92 4.61 10.94 5.00
C LEU A 92 5.78 11.93 4.88
N ASP A 93 6.56 12.15 5.95
CA ASP A 93 7.77 12.99 5.89
C ASP A 93 8.81 12.44 4.89
N ASP A 94 9.10 11.14 4.98
CA ASP A 94 10.05 10.50 4.08
C ASP A 94 9.54 10.48 2.62
N ALA A 95 8.23 10.28 2.43
CA ALA A 95 7.57 10.35 1.13
C ALA A 95 7.67 11.76 0.53
N ALA A 96 7.52 12.82 1.34
CA ALA A 96 7.67 14.19 0.90
C ALA A 96 9.13 14.49 0.47
N ASP A 97 10.11 14.05 1.25
CA ASP A 97 11.54 14.20 0.92
C ASP A 97 11.93 13.37 -0.33
N ALA A 98 11.27 12.22 -0.54
CA ALA A 98 11.45 11.35 -1.69
C ALA A 98 10.75 11.86 -2.97
N GLY A 99 9.80 12.78 -2.85
CA GLY A 99 8.95 13.24 -3.96
C GLY A 99 7.93 12.18 -4.39
N ALA A 100 7.39 11.41 -3.44
CA ALA A 100 6.45 10.34 -3.70
C ALA A 100 5.05 10.84 -4.05
N GLU A 101 4.34 10.06 -4.86
CA GLU A 101 2.99 10.37 -5.36
C GLU A 101 1.91 10.16 -4.28
N ALA A 102 2.10 9.19 -3.37
CA ALA A 102 1.18 8.87 -2.28
C ALA A 102 1.81 8.00 -1.18
N VAL A 103 1.13 7.93 -0.04
CA VAL A 103 1.37 6.95 1.03
C VAL A 103 0.13 6.08 1.24
N VAL A 104 0.28 4.75 1.16
CA VAL A 104 -0.78 3.77 1.47
C VAL A 104 -0.86 3.54 2.98
N VAL A 105 -2.07 3.42 3.53
CA VAL A 105 -2.31 3.12 4.96
C VAL A 105 -3.50 2.18 5.16
N HIS A 106 -3.37 1.28 6.14
CA HIS A 106 -4.46 0.42 6.58
C HIS A 106 -5.39 1.11 7.60
N GLY A 107 -6.68 0.75 7.58
CA GLY A 107 -7.72 1.28 8.48
C GLY A 107 -7.71 0.71 9.89
N GLY A 108 -6.76 -0.17 10.20
CA GLY A 108 -6.62 -0.79 11.51
C GLY A 108 -7.53 -2.01 11.71
N SER A 109 -7.34 -2.69 12.83
CA SER A 109 -8.01 -3.97 13.09
C SER A 109 -8.15 -4.30 14.57
N VAL A 110 -8.96 -5.29 14.89
CA VAL A 110 -9.10 -5.82 16.25
C VAL A 110 -9.43 -7.31 16.20
N PRO A 111 -8.98 -8.15 17.15
CA PRO A 111 -9.39 -9.54 17.19
C PRO A 111 -10.92 -9.70 17.23
N GLU A 112 -11.47 -10.52 16.34
CA GLU A 112 -12.92 -10.72 16.18
C GLU A 112 -13.56 -11.26 17.48
N ARG A 113 -12.80 -12.08 18.24
CA ARG A 113 -13.25 -12.67 19.52
C ARG A 113 -13.43 -11.66 20.67
N TYR A 114 -13.06 -10.40 20.49
CA TYR A 114 -13.21 -9.37 21.52
C TYR A 114 -14.65 -8.87 21.63
N PRO A 115 -15.08 -8.36 22.79
CA PRO A 115 -16.45 -7.88 22.97
C PRO A 115 -16.72 -6.59 22.20
N GLU A 116 -17.98 -6.36 21.84
CA GLU A 116 -18.44 -5.24 20.99
C GLU A 116 -17.92 -3.86 21.44
N TRP A 117 -17.88 -3.58 22.74
CA TRP A 117 -17.38 -2.29 23.24
C TRP A 117 -15.90 -2.04 22.90
N VAL A 118 -15.10 -3.09 22.71
CA VAL A 118 -13.72 -2.97 22.21
C VAL A 118 -13.72 -2.71 20.70
N HIS A 119 -14.65 -3.33 19.96
CA HIS A 119 -14.81 -3.08 18.53
C HIS A 119 -15.24 -1.63 18.26
N GLU A 120 -16.18 -1.09 19.04
CA GLU A 120 -16.57 0.31 18.99
C GLU A 120 -15.38 1.23 19.31
N GLN A 121 -14.60 0.93 20.34
CA GLN A 121 -13.43 1.72 20.71
C GLN A 121 -12.32 1.70 19.64
N ALA A 122 -12.09 0.55 19.02
CA ALA A 122 -11.11 0.38 17.94
C ALA A 122 -11.58 1.12 16.67
N TRP A 123 -12.87 1.09 16.35
CA TRP A 123 -13.46 1.88 15.27
C TRP A 123 -13.30 3.39 15.48
N GLU A 124 -13.63 3.91 16.66
CA GLU A 124 -13.40 5.33 16.98
C GLU A 124 -11.91 5.70 16.97
N SER A 125 -11.05 4.75 17.33
CA SER A 125 -9.60 4.93 17.24
C SER A 125 -9.11 5.00 15.79
N ALA A 126 -9.64 4.15 14.91
CA ALA A 126 -9.34 4.17 13.48
C ALA A 126 -9.72 5.52 12.84
N LYS A 127 -10.93 6.04 13.11
CA LYS A 127 -11.36 7.36 12.64
C LYS A 127 -10.44 8.49 13.07
N ARG A 128 -10.13 8.56 14.38
CA ARG A 128 -9.23 9.58 14.94
C ARG A 128 -7.85 9.48 14.30
N SER A 129 -7.30 8.27 14.19
CA SER A 129 -5.99 8.05 13.58
C SER A 129 -5.96 8.45 12.11
N LEU A 130 -6.99 8.11 11.33
CA LEU A 130 -7.07 8.52 9.93
C LEU A 130 -7.15 10.05 9.80
N ALA A 131 -7.95 10.72 10.64
CA ALA A 131 -8.03 12.17 10.67
C ALA A 131 -6.67 12.81 10.98
N GLU A 132 -6.00 12.36 12.05
CA GLU A 132 -4.68 12.87 12.45
C GLU A 132 -3.61 12.65 11.37
N CYS A 133 -3.66 11.51 10.65
CA CYS A 133 -2.74 11.21 9.55
C CYS A 133 -3.07 12.02 8.29
N ALA A 134 -4.34 12.17 7.93
CA ALA A 134 -4.78 12.89 6.74
C ALA A 134 -4.57 14.41 6.86
N GLU A 135 -4.79 14.99 8.04
CA GLU A 135 -4.43 16.39 8.33
C GLU A 135 -2.92 16.61 8.15
N TYR A 136 -2.10 15.65 8.60
CA TYR A 136 -0.66 15.71 8.44
C TYR A 136 -0.23 15.52 6.96
N ALA A 137 -0.89 14.61 6.25
CA ALA A 137 -0.70 14.39 4.82
C ALA A 137 -0.91 15.69 4.01
N GLN A 138 -1.99 16.41 4.31
CA GLN A 138 -2.26 17.75 3.77
C GLN A 138 -1.20 18.78 4.15
N LEU A 139 -0.69 18.73 5.39
CA LEU A 139 0.34 19.66 5.86
C LEU A 139 1.67 19.49 5.10
N VAL A 140 2.09 18.25 4.83
CA VAL A 140 3.34 17.96 4.13
C VAL A 140 3.19 17.90 2.61
N GLY A 141 1.94 17.92 2.11
CA GLY A 141 1.64 17.95 0.68
C GLY A 141 1.75 16.59 -0.01
N VAL A 142 1.59 15.49 0.73
CA VAL A 142 1.63 14.12 0.19
C VAL A 142 0.27 13.46 0.43
N PRO A 143 -0.40 12.91 -0.59
CA PRO A 143 -1.67 12.21 -0.42
C PRO A 143 -1.56 10.94 0.44
N LEU A 144 -2.51 10.75 1.36
CA LEU A 144 -2.68 9.52 2.12
C LEU A 144 -3.81 8.70 1.49
N CYS A 145 -3.57 7.43 1.19
CA CYS A 145 -4.52 6.55 0.52
C CYS A 145 -4.94 5.41 1.46
N LEU A 146 -6.22 5.37 1.82
CA LEU A 146 -6.78 4.32 2.67
C LEU A 146 -7.04 3.06 1.83
N GLU A 147 -6.51 1.93 2.28
CA GLU A 147 -6.61 0.67 1.54
C GLU A 147 -7.79 -0.20 2.00
N ASN A 148 -8.46 -0.84 1.03
CA ASN A 148 -9.37 -1.93 1.36
C ASN A 148 -8.60 -3.17 1.80
N GLN A 149 -8.85 -3.66 3.01
CA GLN A 149 -8.14 -4.79 3.58
C GLN A 149 -8.92 -6.10 3.36
N PRO A 150 -8.27 -7.28 3.32
CA PRO A 150 -8.99 -8.53 3.06
C PRO A 150 -9.87 -8.91 4.26
N PHE A 151 -10.92 -9.69 4.03
CA PHE A 151 -11.64 -10.35 5.12
C PHE A 151 -10.74 -11.35 5.89
N ASP A 152 -10.96 -11.48 7.20
CA ASP A 152 -10.31 -12.48 8.05
C ASP A 152 -11.28 -12.93 9.17
N GLU A 153 -11.44 -14.25 9.37
CA GLU A 153 -12.37 -14.80 10.36
C GLU A 153 -11.96 -14.50 11.81
N THR A 154 -10.69 -14.20 12.06
CA THR A 154 -10.12 -14.05 13.40
C THR A 154 -9.87 -12.60 13.78
N THR A 155 -9.87 -11.70 12.79
CA THR A 155 -9.49 -10.30 12.89
C THR A 155 -10.50 -9.44 12.17
N ARG A 156 -11.26 -8.64 12.92
CA ARG A 156 -12.10 -7.59 12.37
C ARG A 156 -11.24 -6.50 11.77
N ARG A 157 -11.48 -6.19 10.50
CA ARG A 157 -10.90 -5.03 9.81
C ARG A 157 -12.03 -4.07 9.46
N TYR A 158 -11.71 -2.78 9.41
CA TYR A 158 -12.69 -1.71 9.28
C TYR A 158 -12.76 -1.11 7.88
N THR A 159 -12.13 -1.77 6.91
CA THR A 159 -12.02 -1.30 5.53
C THR A 159 -12.16 -2.47 4.55
N THR A 160 -13.07 -3.41 4.81
CA THR A 160 -13.20 -4.61 3.97
C THR A 160 -14.08 -4.41 2.74
N THR A 161 -15.13 -3.58 2.86
CA THR A 161 -16.10 -3.31 1.79
C THR A 161 -16.03 -1.86 1.30
N PRO A 162 -16.65 -1.52 0.15
CA PRO A 162 -16.76 -0.13 -0.28
C PRO A 162 -17.46 0.77 0.75
N ASP A 163 -18.49 0.25 1.44
CA ASP A 163 -19.21 1.01 2.46
C ASP A 163 -18.37 1.26 3.71
N ASP A 164 -17.56 0.28 4.14
CA ASP A 164 -16.63 0.45 5.26
C ASP A 164 -15.59 1.54 4.97
N LEU A 165 -14.99 1.46 3.78
CA LEU A 165 -13.98 2.41 3.32
C LEU A 165 -14.57 3.83 3.22
N ALA A 166 -15.77 3.95 2.66
CA ALA A 166 -16.50 5.21 2.58
C ALA A 166 -16.80 5.78 3.97
N ALA A 167 -17.23 4.95 4.92
CA ALA A 167 -17.54 5.39 6.28
C ALA A 167 -16.32 5.97 7.01
N LEU A 168 -15.10 5.44 6.82
CA LEU A 168 -13.88 6.07 7.35
C LEU A 168 -13.57 7.37 6.61
N LEU A 169 -13.55 7.35 5.27
CA LEU A 169 -13.17 8.50 4.46
C LEU A 169 -14.08 9.71 4.71
N GLU A 170 -15.38 9.48 4.82
CA GLU A 170 -16.38 10.52 5.07
C GLU A 170 -16.34 11.05 6.52
N SER A 171 -15.66 10.36 7.43
CA SER A 171 -15.48 10.82 8.81
C SER A 171 -14.38 11.88 8.97
N VAL A 172 -13.59 12.13 7.91
CA VAL A 172 -12.43 13.01 7.92
C VAL A 172 -12.64 14.22 7.02
N ASP A 173 -12.46 15.41 7.57
CA ASP A 173 -12.60 16.69 6.85
C ASP A 173 -11.23 17.24 6.45
N VAL A 174 -10.77 16.89 5.25
CA VAL A 174 -9.55 17.41 4.62
C VAL A 174 -9.80 17.72 3.15
N ILE A 175 -8.89 18.46 2.51
CA ILE A 175 -8.96 18.69 1.06
C ILE A 175 -8.92 17.33 0.35
N PRO A 176 -9.88 17.02 -0.55
CA PRO A 176 -10.00 15.69 -1.17
C PRO A 176 -8.74 15.19 -1.88
N GLU A 177 -7.85 16.10 -2.28
CA GLU A 177 -6.57 15.79 -2.91
C GLU A 177 -5.60 15.03 -1.97
N TYR A 178 -5.73 15.19 -0.65
CA TYR A 178 -4.78 14.59 0.30
C TYR A 178 -5.32 13.34 1.00
N LEU A 179 -6.55 12.91 0.68
CA LEU A 179 -7.14 11.69 1.20
C LEU A 179 -7.83 10.89 0.08
N GLY A 180 -7.10 9.91 -0.43
CA GLY A 180 -7.51 9.02 -1.51
C GLY A 180 -7.78 7.59 -1.05
N VAL A 181 -7.91 6.70 -2.03
CA VAL A 181 -8.10 5.26 -1.86
C VAL A 181 -6.96 4.51 -2.52
N THR A 182 -6.49 3.47 -1.84
CA THR A 182 -5.78 2.36 -2.46
C THR A 182 -6.77 1.23 -2.70
N LEU A 183 -6.99 0.87 -3.96
CA LEU A 183 -7.80 -0.29 -4.31
C LEU A 183 -6.89 -1.50 -4.47
N ASP A 184 -6.98 -2.44 -3.55
CA ASP A 184 -6.41 -3.77 -3.72
C ASP A 184 -7.46 -4.72 -4.30
N VAL A 185 -7.24 -5.14 -5.55
CA VAL A 185 -8.17 -6.02 -6.28
C VAL A 185 -8.17 -7.45 -5.76
N GLY A 186 -7.05 -7.89 -5.19
CA GLY A 186 -6.92 -9.20 -4.59
C GLY A 186 -7.69 -9.28 -3.27
N HIS A 187 -7.57 -8.26 -2.41
CA HIS A 187 -8.34 -8.13 -1.18
C HIS A 187 -9.85 -8.08 -1.46
N ALA A 188 -10.28 -7.37 -2.51
CA ALA A 188 -11.68 -7.36 -2.93
C ALA A 188 -12.17 -8.78 -3.26
N LYS A 189 -11.39 -9.54 -4.05
CA LYS A 189 -11.72 -10.92 -4.43
C LYS A 189 -11.83 -11.87 -3.24
N VAL A 190 -10.89 -11.80 -2.28
CA VAL A 190 -10.93 -12.62 -1.05
C VAL A 190 -12.14 -12.29 -0.18
N THR A 191 -12.53 -11.02 -0.14
CA THR A 191 -13.70 -10.56 0.62
C THR A 191 -15.02 -10.93 -0.06
N GLY A 192 -14.98 -11.29 -1.36
CA GLY A 192 -16.17 -11.60 -2.16
C GLY A 192 -16.83 -10.37 -2.79
N GLU A 193 -16.14 -9.23 -2.79
CA GLU A 193 -16.57 -7.97 -3.41
C GLU A 193 -16.09 -7.90 -4.87
N ASP A 194 -16.85 -7.23 -5.75
CA ASP A 194 -16.35 -6.88 -7.09
C ASP A 194 -15.55 -5.57 -6.98
N TRP A 195 -14.32 -5.55 -7.50
CA TRP A 195 -13.51 -4.33 -7.55
C TRP A 195 -14.22 -3.18 -8.29
N ARG A 196 -15.17 -3.50 -9.18
CA ARG A 196 -16.01 -2.50 -9.86
C ARG A 196 -16.86 -1.70 -8.90
N ASP A 197 -17.32 -2.30 -7.80
CA ASP A 197 -18.12 -1.58 -6.79
C ASP A 197 -17.28 -0.51 -6.07
N PHE A 198 -15.97 -0.76 -5.88
CA PHE A 198 -15.03 0.25 -5.40
C PHE A 198 -14.81 1.35 -6.44
N VAL A 199 -14.66 1.00 -7.72
CA VAL A 199 -14.51 2.00 -8.81
C VAL A 199 -15.76 2.87 -8.92
N ASP A 200 -16.95 2.29 -8.89
CA ASP A 200 -18.21 3.02 -8.94
C ASP A 200 -18.38 3.94 -7.71
N ARG A 201 -17.90 3.54 -6.54
CA ARG A 201 -17.98 4.32 -5.30
C ARG A 201 -16.98 5.47 -5.24
N PHE A 202 -15.73 5.23 -5.68
CA PHE A 202 -14.62 6.14 -5.42
C PHE A 202 -14.10 6.88 -6.66
N GLY A 203 -14.24 6.32 -7.85
CA GLY A 203 -13.80 6.92 -9.11
C GLY A 203 -12.38 7.49 -9.01
N ASP A 204 -12.22 8.76 -9.40
CA ASP A 204 -10.94 9.49 -9.39
C ASP A 204 -10.32 9.70 -7.98
N ARG A 205 -10.97 9.24 -6.89
CA ARG A 205 -10.33 9.19 -5.57
C ARG A 205 -9.40 7.98 -5.41
N ILE A 206 -9.48 6.99 -6.28
CA ILE A 206 -8.54 5.88 -6.33
C ILE A 206 -7.24 6.40 -6.92
N ARG A 207 -6.17 6.41 -6.12
CA ARG A 207 -4.86 6.91 -6.56
C ARG A 207 -3.86 5.79 -6.78
N VAL A 208 -3.93 4.77 -5.95
CA VAL A 208 -3.09 3.59 -6.02
C VAL A 208 -3.98 2.36 -6.23
N CYS A 209 -3.55 1.45 -7.08
CA CYS A 209 -4.17 0.14 -7.24
C CYS A 209 -3.13 -0.93 -6.99
N HIS A 210 -3.34 -1.79 -5.99
CA HIS A 210 -2.53 -2.99 -5.80
C HIS A 210 -3.08 -4.11 -6.68
N LEU A 211 -2.16 -4.80 -7.36
CA LEU A 211 -2.43 -5.82 -8.35
C LEU A 211 -1.81 -7.14 -7.91
N HIS A 212 -2.67 -8.13 -7.65
CA HIS A 212 -2.32 -9.54 -7.49
C HIS A 212 -3.58 -10.41 -7.63
N ASP A 213 -3.40 -11.72 -7.75
CA ASP A 213 -4.49 -12.70 -7.82
C ASP A 213 -4.50 -13.61 -6.59
N ASN A 214 -5.61 -14.33 -6.44
CA ASN A 214 -5.83 -15.35 -5.42
C ASN A 214 -6.93 -16.32 -5.85
N ASP A 215 -7.15 -17.41 -5.12
CA ASP A 215 -8.25 -18.34 -5.40
C ASP A 215 -9.58 -17.96 -4.72
N GLY A 216 -9.62 -16.79 -4.07
CA GLY A 216 -10.76 -16.29 -3.29
C GLY A 216 -10.87 -16.88 -1.89
N THR A 217 -9.91 -17.71 -1.43
CA THR A 217 -9.94 -18.32 -0.09
C THR A 217 -8.96 -17.68 0.89
N ALA A 218 -7.91 -17.05 0.39
CA ALA A 218 -6.90 -16.38 1.19
C ALA A 218 -6.19 -15.31 0.36
N ASP A 219 -5.29 -14.57 1.00
CA ASP A 219 -4.50 -13.53 0.35
C ASP A 219 -3.17 -14.12 -0.18
N GLN A 220 -3.24 -14.86 -1.28
CA GLN A 220 -2.07 -15.57 -1.81
C GLN A 220 -1.04 -14.64 -2.48
N HIS A 221 -1.44 -13.49 -3.02
CA HIS A 221 -0.60 -12.63 -3.86
C HIS A 221 0.04 -13.41 -5.02
N ASP A 222 -0.79 -14.17 -5.75
CA ASP A 222 -0.39 -14.90 -6.94
C ASP A 222 -0.22 -13.94 -8.14
N PRO A 223 0.64 -14.27 -9.12
CA PRO A 223 0.83 -13.42 -10.29
C PRO A 223 -0.43 -13.30 -11.15
N LEU A 224 -0.69 -12.10 -11.65
CA LEU A 224 -1.76 -11.82 -12.61
C LEU A 224 -1.28 -12.09 -14.03
N SER A 225 -1.96 -13.02 -14.71
CA SER A 225 -1.62 -13.38 -16.10
C SER A 225 -2.07 -12.37 -17.17
N ALA A 226 -2.99 -11.47 -16.84
CA ALA A 226 -3.52 -10.45 -17.74
C ALA A 226 -3.95 -9.20 -16.95
N PRO A 227 -3.01 -8.31 -16.57
CA PRO A 227 -3.31 -7.12 -15.78
C PRO A 227 -3.94 -5.97 -16.59
N GLU A 228 -3.79 -5.96 -17.93
CA GLU A 228 -4.21 -4.85 -18.80
C GLU A 228 -5.69 -4.48 -18.66
N PRO A 229 -6.65 -5.43 -18.57
CA PRO A 229 -8.06 -5.09 -18.39
C PRO A 229 -8.36 -4.36 -17.07
N LEU A 230 -7.57 -4.58 -16.02
CA LEU A 230 -7.69 -3.86 -14.76
C LEU A 230 -7.09 -2.45 -14.90
N ILE A 231 -5.90 -2.35 -15.50
CA ILE A 231 -5.21 -1.09 -15.75
C ILE A 231 -6.05 -0.15 -16.62
N ASP A 232 -6.72 -0.69 -17.64
CA ASP A 232 -7.58 0.10 -18.54
C ASP A 232 -8.89 0.57 -17.90
N ALA A 233 -9.38 -0.14 -16.87
CA ALA A 233 -10.72 0.08 -16.32
C ALA A 233 -10.73 0.83 -14.99
N ILE A 234 -9.67 0.73 -14.20
CA ILE A 234 -9.57 1.38 -12.88
C ILE A 234 -8.94 2.77 -13.07
N PRO A 235 -9.56 3.86 -12.59
CA PRO A 235 -9.04 5.22 -12.76
C PRO A 235 -7.95 5.57 -11.72
N ALA A 236 -6.93 4.74 -11.58
CA ALA A 236 -5.81 4.96 -10.64
C ALA A 236 -4.65 5.72 -11.30
N ASP A 237 -3.90 6.49 -10.50
CA ASP A 237 -2.68 7.16 -10.94
C ASP A 237 -1.51 6.16 -11.06
N CYS A 238 -1.42 5.23 -10.11
CA CYS A 238 -0.36 4.23 -10.00
C CYS A 238 -0.95 2.81 -9.82
N PHE A 239 -0.39 1.85 -10.56
CA PHE A 239 -0.69 0.43 -10.44
C PHE A 239 0.55 -0.31 -9.94
N VAL A 240 0.40 -1.14 -8.91
CA VAL A 240 1.52 -1.74 -8.19
C VAL A 240 1.32 -3.24 -8.09
N PHE A 241 2.18 -4.03 -8.73
CA PHE A 241 2.25 -5.47 -8.52
C PHE A 241 2.75 -5.77 -7.10
N GLU A 242 1.90 -6.37 -6.28
CA GLU A 242 2.23 -6.70 -4.89
C GLU A 242 2.42 -8.20 -4.76
N MET A 243 3.66 -8.67 -4.92
CA MET A 243 3.98 -10.08 -5.05
C MET A 243 4.91 -10.60 -3.95
N LYS A 244 4.91 -11.92 -3.75
CA LYS A 244 5.76 -12.60 -2.74
C LYS A 244 7.18 -12.88 -3.23
N SER A 245 7.43 -12.81 -4.53
CA SER A 245 8.76 -12.93 -5.13
C SER A 245 8.95 -11.98 -6.31
N VAL A 246 10.19 -11.62 -6.60
CA VAL A 246 10.55 -10.86 -7.83
C VAL A 246 10.19 -11.62 -9.09
N ALA A 247 10.29 -12.96 -9.09
CA ALA A 247 9.95 -13.78 -10.25
C ALA A 247 8.45 -13.69 -10.59
N ASP A 248 7.58 -13.59 -9.58
CA ASP A 248 6.14 -13.42 -9.79
C ASP A 248 5.82 -12.02 -10.36
N VAL A 249 6.61 -11.00 -10.03
CA VAL A 249 6.49 -9.68 -10.69
C VAL A 249 6.78 -9.79 -12.19
N ALA A 250 7.90 -10.42 -12.57
CA ALA A 250 8.20 -10.64 -13.99
C ALA A 250 7.11 -11.45 -14.70
N ALA A 251 6.52 -12.45 -14.03
CA ALA A 251 5.44 -13.27 -14.59
C ALA A 251 4.16 -12.48 -14.92
N CYS A 252 4.00 -11.27 -14.38
CA CYS A 252 2.90 -10.36 -14.70
C CYS A 252 3.20 -9.43 -15.88
N THR A 253 4.39 -9.54 -16.49
CA THR A 253 4.87 -8.65 -17.56
C THR A 253 5.34 -9.44 -18.77
N ASP A 254 5.38 -8.80 -19.93
CA ASP A 254 6.04 -9.35 -21.13
C ASP A 254 7.58 -9.21 -21.08
N GLY A 255 8.12 -8.61 -20.02
CA GLY A 255 9.55 -8.33 -19.85
C GLY A 255 10.36 -9.57 -19.47
N ASP A 256 11.59 -9.65 -20.00
CA ASP A 256 12.58 -10.67 -19.64
C ASP A 256 13.80 -9.97 -19.02
N ALA A 257 13.75 -9.78 -17.70
CA ALA A 257 14.82 -9.18 -16.92
C ALA A 257 15.47 -10.23 -16.01
N PRO A 258 16.81 -10.26 -15.88
CA PRO A 258 17.48 -11.14 -14.94
C PRO A 258 17.06 -10.78 -13.50
N LEU A 259 16.88 -11.81 -12.67
CA LEU A 259 16.55 -11.59 -11.26
C LEU A 259 17.65 -10.74 -10.58
N PRO A 260 17.26 -9.76 -9.73
CA PRO A 260 18.24 -8.93 -9.05
C PRO A 260 19.03 -9.76 -8.04
N GLU A 261 20.31 -9.40 -7.84
CA GLU A 261 21.13 -10.03 -6.82
C GLU A 261 20.56 -9.77 -5.42
N THR A 262 20.47 -10.82 -4.60
CA THR A 262 20.13 -10.72 -3.19
C THR A 262 21.41 -10.42 -2.39
N GLY A 263 21.52 -9.22 -1.83
CA GLY A 263 22.68 -8.79 -1.05
C GLY A 263 22.73 -9.41 0.36
N VAL A 264 21.63 -10.04 0.79
CA VAL A 264 21.54 -10.77 2.05
C VAL A 264 21.80 -12.26 1.77
N PRO A 265 22.80 -12.89 2.43
CA PRO A 265 22.99 -14.33 2.32
C PRO A 265 21.69 -15.04 2.73
N GLY A 266 21.16 -15.91 1.86
CA GLY A 266 20.15 -16.86 2.31
C GLY A 266 20.75 -17.73 3.39
N ASP A 267 20.08 -17.84 4.54
CA ASP A 267 20.42 -18.90 5.49
C ASP A 267 20.11 -20.24 4.79
N ASP A 268 21.18 -20.96 4.40
CA ASP A 268 21.15 -22.37 3.99
C ASP A 268 20.59 -23.27 5.11
#